data_AF-A0A8T4ET42-F1
#
_entry.id   AF-A0A8T4ET42-F1
#
_cell.length_a   1.000
_cell.length_b   1.000
_cell.length_c   1.000
_cell.angle_alpha   90.00
_cell.angle_beta   90.00
_cell.angle_gamma   90.00
#
_symmetry.space_group_name_H-M   'P 1'
#
loop_
_entity.id
_entity.type
_entity.pdbx_description
1 polymer ?
#
loop_
_entity_poly.entity_id
_entity_poly.type
_entity_poly.pdbx_seq_one_letter_code
_entity_poly.pdbx_strand_id
1 'polypeptide(L)' 'MSMNAGMRRRLITTLAAWAGAYTIVGLVFLTGGDWLAAIPLPMRLLVVSGILAIIMVNAMMPFIGRLVARLFAPRA' A
#
# COMPACT_ATOMS: atom_id res chain seq x y z
N MET A 1 -8.63 -11.04 -26.04
CA MET A 1 -8.99 -9.63 -25.76
C MET A 1 -7.72 -8.94 -25.23
N SER A 2 -7.08 -8.08 -26.05
CA SER A 2 -5.84 -7.38 -25.66
C SER A 2 -6.18 -6.29 -24.64
N MET A 3 -5.56 -6.32 -23.46
CA MET A 3 -5.82 -5.33 -22.40
C MET A 3 -5.12 -4.01 -22.75
N ASN A 4 -5.88 -2.91 -22.85
CA ASN A 4 -5.37 -1.56 -23.11
C ASN A 4 -4.23 -1.20 -22.12
N ALA A 5 -3.15 -0.57 -22.61
CA ALA A 5 -2.02 -0.12 -21.80
C ALA A 5 -2.43 0.73 -20.59
N GLY A 6 -3.45 1.59 -20.73
CA GLY A 6 -3.99 2.38 -19.60
C GLY A 6 -4.63 1.49 -18.53
N MET A 7 -5.40 0.48 -18.93
CA MET A 7 -6.00 -0.50 -18.03
C MET A 7 -4.93 -1.33 -17.31
N ARG A 8 -3.87 -1.72 -18.03
CA ARG A 8 -2.73 -2.46 -17.46
C ARG A 8 -1.98 -1.65 -16.40
N ARG A 9 -1.72 -0.36 -16.67
CA ARG A 9 -1.10 0.55 -15.69
C ARG A 9 -1.95 0.65 -14.43
N ARG A 10 -3.26 0.89 -14.58
CA ARG A 10 -4.19 1.01 -13.44
C ARG A 10 -4.21 -0.27 -12.60
N LEU A 11 -4.32 -1.43 -13.25
CA LEU A 11 -4.31 -2.72 -12.57
C LEU A 11 -3.03 -2.92 -11.74
N ILE A 12 -1.86 -2.67 -12.35
CA ILE A 12 -0.57 -2.83 -11.67
C ILE A 12 -0.45 -1.88 -10.47
N THR A 13 -0.83 -0.60 -10.65
CA THR A 13 -0.81 0.37 -9.55
C THR A 13 -1.72 -0.07 -8.40
N THR A 14 -2.94 -0.52 -8.72
CA THR A 14 -3.90 -0.98 -7.70
C THR A 14 -3.39 -2.21 -6.97
N LEU A 15 -2.84 -3.20 -7.69
CA LEU A 15 -2.28 -4.40 -7.06
C LEU A 15 -1.06 -4.09 -6.21
N ALA A 16 -0.18 -3.20 -6.66
CA ALA A 16 0.99 -2.77 -5.88
C ALA A 16 0.57 -2.02 -4.61
N ALA A 17 -0.42 -1.13 -4.71
CA ALA A 17 -0.95 -0.41 -3.56
C ALA A 17 -1.64 -1.36 -2.57
N TRP A 18 -2.42 -2.31 -3.07
CA TRP A 18 -3.07 -3.33 -2.24
C TRP A 18 -2.05 -4.21 -1.52
N ALA A 19 -1.04 -4.72 -2.23
CA ALA A 19 0.02 -5.54 -1.63
C ALA A 19 0.81 -4.75 -0.58
N GLY A 20 1.14 -3.49 -0.87
CA GLY A 20 1.78 -2.59 0.09
C GLY A 20 0.92 -2.38 1.34
N ALA A 21 -0.39 -2.16 1.18
CA ALA A 21 -1.30 -1.92 2.29
C ALA A 21 -1.40 -3.16 3.19
N TYR A 22 -1.61 -4.33 2.57
CA TYR A 22 -1.66 -5.59 3.28
C TYR A 22 -0.37 -5.86 4.05
N THR A 23 0.79 -5.61 3.43
CA THR A 23 2.10 -5.79 4.07
C THR A 23 2.26 -4.88 5.29
N ILE A 24 1.91 -3.59 5.16
CA ILE A 24 2.00 -2.63 6.26
C ILE A 24 1.07 -3.05 7.42
N VAL A 25 -0.19 -3.35 7.12
CA VAL A 25 -1.15 -3.76 8.15
C VAL A 25 -0.71 -5.05 8.82
N GLY A 26 -0.26 -6.04 8.03
CA GLY A 26 0.28 -7.29 8.55
C GLY A 26 1.47 -7.07 9.49
N LEU A 27 2.43 -6.23 9.10
CA LEU A 27 3.57 -5.86 9.95
C LEU A 27 3.15 -5.15 11.23
N VAL A 28 2.17 -4.27 11.15
CA VAL A 28 1.63 -3.58 12.34
C VAL A 28 1.00 -4.59 13.31
N PHE A 29 0.26 -5.58 12.83
CA PHE A 29 -0.31 -6.61 13.71
C PHE A 29 0.74 -7.62 14.20
N LEU A 30 1.70 -8.01 13.37
CA LEU A 30 2.78 -8.94 13.73
C LEU A 30 3.72 -8.35 14.79
N THR A 31 4.09 -7.09 14.65
CA THR A 31 4.93 -6.37 15.64
C THR A 31 4.10 -5.78 16.78
N GLY A 32 2.81 -5.55 16.51
CA GLY A 32 1.81 -5.02 17.42
C GLY A 32 1.38 -5.99 18.52
N GLY A 33 1.27 -7.28 18.18
CA GLY A 33 0.95 -8.36 19.10
C GLY A 33 -0.13 -7.99 20.14
N ASP A 34 0.22 -8.23 21.41
CA ASP A 34 -0.70 -8.11 22.54
C ASP A 34 -1.06 -6.66 22.89
N TRP A 35 -0.17 -5.68 22.66
CA TRP A 35 -0.47 -4.28 22.98
C TRP A 35 -1.58 -3.74 22.09
N LEU A 36 -1.58 -4.13 20.80
CA LEU A 36 -2.63 -3.76 19.86
C LEU A 36 -3.96 -4.44 20.23
N ALA A 37 -3.90 -5.66 20.76
CA ALA A 37 -5.07 -6.41 21.21
C ALA A 37 -5.71 -5.82 22.49
N ALA A 38 -4.90 -5.23 23.36
CA ALA A 38 -5.33 -4.61 24.62
C ALA A 38 -6.08 -3.27 24.43
N ILE A 39 -6.00 -2.66 23.25
CA ILE A 39 -6.65 -1.37 22.95
C ILE A 39 -8.09 -1.59 22.46
N PRO A 40 -9.06 -0.75 22.87
CA PRO A 40 -10.41 -0.77 22.32
C PRO A 40 -10.41 -0.70 20.78
N LEU A 41 -11.29 -1.47 20.14
CA LEU A 41 -11.38 -1.56 18.67
C LEU A 41 -11.33 -0.19 17.96
N PRO A 42 -12.07 0.86 18.40
CA PRO A 42 -12.02 2.15 17.71
C PRO A 42 -10.64 2.81 17.74
N MET A 43 -9.93 2.76 18.88
CA MET A 43 -8.58 3.30 19.01
C MET A 43 -7.58 2.48 18.21
N ARG A 44 -7.70 1.15 18.21
CA ARG A 44 -6.88 0.27 17.38
C ARG A 44 -7.02 0.61 15.90
N LEU A 45 -8.25 0.80 15.42
CA LEU A 45 -8.50 1.20 14.03
C LEU A 45 -7.88 2.56 13.71
N LEU A 46 -7.97 3.53 14.63
CA LEU A 46 -7.35 4.84 14.47
C LEU A 46 -5.82 4.73 14.34
N VAL A 47 -5.17 3.95 15.21
CA VAL A 47 -3.72 3.74 15.17
C VAL A 47 -3.30 3.05 13.87
N VAL A 48 -3.95 1.94 13.51
CA VAL A 48 -3.60 1.16 12.30
C VAL A 48 -3.83 1.98 11.04
N SER A 49 -4.96 2.70 10.96
CA SER A 49 -5.26 3.57 9.80
C SER A 49 -4.30 4.75 9.70
N GLY A 50 -3.92 5.36 10.82
CA GLY A 50 -2.92 6.43 10.86
C GLY A 50 -1.56 5.95 10.35
N ILE A 51 -1.06 4.83 10.87
CA ILE A 51 0.21 4.23 10.42
C ILE A 51 0.14 3.90 8.92
N LEU A 52 -0.93 3.24 8.49
CA LEU A 52 -1.13 2.88 7.09
C LEU A 52 -1.12 4.12 6.18
N ALA A 53 -1.86 5.16 6.54
CA ALA A 53 -1.96 6.39 5.75
C ALA A 53 -0.61 7.11 5.66
N ILE A 54 0.10 7.26 6.78
CA ILE A 54 1.41 7.93 6.82
C ILE A 54 2.40 7.20 5.92
N ILE A 55 2.52 5.87 6.06
CA ILE A 55 3.46 5.08 5.26
C ILE A 55 3.05 5.08 3.79
N MET A 56 1.76 4.93 3.50
CA MET A 56 1.25 4.94 2.13
C MET A 56 1.55 6.25 1.41
N VAL A 57 1.23 7.37 2.03
CA VAL A 57 1.37 8.69 1.43
C VAL A 57 2.85 9.08 1.27
N ASN A 58 3.67 8.85 2.29
CA ASN A 58 5.03 9.38 2.32
C ASN A 58 6.08 8.44 1.72
N ALA A 59 5.84 7.13 1.69
CA ALA A 59 6.83 6.15 1.23
C ALA A 59 6.31 5.27 0.10
N MET A 60 5.18 4.59 0.30
CA MET A 60 4.73 3.55 -0.65
C MET A 60 4.22 4.13 -1.97
N MET A 61 3.38 5.16 -1.95
CA MET A 61 2.88 5.81 -3.17
C MET A 61 4.00 6.42 -4.02
N PRO A 62 4.98 7.15 -3.45
CA PRO A 62 6.16 7.59 -4.19
C PRO A 62 6.95 6.43 -4.81
N PHE A 63 7.11 5.33 -4.06
CA PHE A 63 7.80 4.14 -4.56
C PHE A 63 7.05 3.47 -5.72
N ILE A 64 5.75 3.24 -5.58
CA ILE A 64 4.88 2.69 -6.62
C ILE A 64 4.89 3.60 -7.86
N GLY A 65 4.79 4.92 -7.67
CA GLY A 65 4.85 5.90 -8.76
C GLY A 65 6.14 5.80 -9.56
N ARG A 66 7.29 5.70 -8.88
CA ARG A 66 8.60 5.48 -9.52
C ARG A 66 8.68 4.14 -10.24
N LEU A 67 8.17 3.06 -9.65
CA LEU A 67 8.16 1.74 -10.27
C LEU A 67 7.31 1.73 -11.55
N VAL A 68 6.09 2.26 -11.47
CA VAL A 68 5.19 2.34 -12.62
C VAL A 68 5.79 3.23 -13.71
N ALA A 69 6.36 4.38 -13.35
CA ALA A 69 7.05 5.25 -14.30
C ALA A 69 8.20 4.51 -15.01
N ARG A 70 9.02 3.73 -14.29
CA ARG A 70 10.11 2.93 -14.88
C ARG A 70 9.60 1.82 -15.81
N LEU A 71 8.56 1.10 -15.39
CA LEU A 71 8.01 -0.01 -16.17
C LEU A 71 7.33 0.44 -17.47
N PHE A 72 6.90 1.70 -17.51
CA PHE A 72 6.12 2.26 -18.61
C PHE A 72 6.75 3.50 -19.26
N ALA A 73 8.00 3.81 -18.92
CA ALA A 73 8.77 4.83 -19.60
C ALA A 73 8.88 4.46 -21.10
N PRO A 74 8.74 5.43 -22.02
CA PRO A 74 9.06 5.18 -23.42
C PRO A 74 10.51 4.70 -23.48
N ARG A 75 10.74 3.51 -24.03
CA ARG A 75 12.10 3.11 -24.41
C ARG A 75 12.48 4.03 -25.57
N ALA A 76 13.39 4.96 -25.32
CA ALA A 76 14.07 5.72 -26.36
C ALA A 76 14.94 4.78 -27.20
#